data_AF-F2KE23-F1
#
_entry.id   AF-F2KE23-F1
#
_cell.length_a   1.000
_cell.length_b   1.000
_cell.length_c   1.000
_cell.angle_alpha   90.00
_cell.angle_beta   90.00
_cell.angle_gamma   90.00
#
_symmetry.space_group_name_H-M   'P 1'
#
loop_
_entity.id
_entity.type
_entity.pdbx_description
1 polymer ?
#
loop_
_entity_poly.entity_id
_entity_poly.type
_entity_poly.pdbx_seq_one_letter_code
_entity_poly.pdbx_strand_id
1 'polypeptide(L)'
;MNLIPKIRTFKYGDFHLDLSAELKAVQADVVAKAIETNSAVELPPPPPARTLEQAANSPLASLIYSFNEVEAALNDVAKKHQIDTKSEFETHRHIMRALLEKGLVDDLTFSTYARLAELRKAVNMSQEVTYTDAVNMSVMCKWLIEKLSTI
;
A
#
# COMPACT_ATOMS: atom_id res chain seq x y z
N MET A 1 -41.54 20.30 32.48
CA MET A 1 -41.37 20.12 31.03
C MET A 1 -39.89 19.85 30.76
N ASN A 2 -39.53 18.58 30.53
CA ASN A 2 -38.17 18.16 30.19
C ASN A 2 -37.93 18.39 28.70
N LEU A 3 -36.94 19.20 28.34
CA LEU A 3 -36.49 19.36 26.97
C LEU A 3 -34.96 19.39 26.93
N ILE A 4 -34.36 18.21 26.67
CA ILE A 4 -32.97 18.12 26.19
C ILE A 4 -33.08 17.86 24.69
N PRO A 5 -32.41 18.65 23.84
CA PRO A 5 -31.89 18.08 22.60
C PRO A 5 -30.40 18.40 22.39
N LYS A 6 -29.62 17.33 22.56
CA LYS A 6 -28.60 16.84 21.63
C LYS A 6 -27.54 17.85 21.17
N ILE A 7 -26.45 17.89 21.95
CA ILE A 7 -25.09 18.10 21.45
C ILE A 7 -24.90 17.30 20.13
N ARG A 8 -24.86 18.00 19.00
CA ARG A 8 -24.31 17.46 17.75
C ARG A 8 -22.82 17.74 17.74
N THR A 9 -22.09 17.08 18.63
CA THR A 9 -20.64 16.98 18.48
C THR A 9 -20.38 15.71 17.67
N PHE A 10 -20.40 15.81 16.35
CA PHE A 10 -19.87 14.75 15.50
C PHE A 10 -18.35 14.90 15.48
N LYS A 11 -17.70 14.52 16.58
CA LYS A 11 -16.27 14.23 16.57
C LYS A 11 -16.11 12.90 15.85
N TYR A 12 -16.02 12.93 14.52
CA TYR A 12 -15.24 11.89 13.87
C TYR A 12 -13.83 12.10 14.38
N GLY A 13 -13.35 11.15 15.18
CA GLY A 13 -12.05 11.25 15.83
C GLY A 13 -11.01 11.63 14.80
N ASP A 14 -10.12 12.55 15.19
CA ASP A 14 -8.81 12.78 14.63
C ASP A 14 -8.16 11.44 14.21
N PHE A 15 -8.48 10.96 13.02
CA PHE A 15 -7.66 9.99 12.32
C PHE A 15 -6.53 10.80 11.68
N HIS A 16 -5.71 11.41 12.54
CA HIS A 16 -4.35 11.80 12.18
C HIS A 16 -3.54 10.50 12.09
N LEU A 17 -3.86 9.71 11.07
CA LEU A 17 -3.01 8.60 10.67
C LEU A 17 -1.78 9.27 10.07
N ASP A 18 -0.68 9.29 10.83
CA ASP A 18 0.58 9.85 10.40
C ASP A 18 1.12 8.96 9.26
N LEU A 19 0.78 9.34 8.03
CA LEU A 19 1.15 8.65 6.80
C LEU A 19 2.67 8.42 6.73
N SER A 20 3.45 9.41 7.19
CA SER A 20 4.90 9.32 7.25
C SER A 20 5.36 8.27 8.26
N ALA A 21 4.74 8.20 9.44
CA ALA A 21 5.06 7.20 10.46
C ALA A 21 4.71 5.78 9.99
N GLU A 22 3.54 5.60 9.37
CA GLU A 22 3.09 4.29 8.87
C GLU A 22 3.97 3.79 7.72
N LEU A 23 4.38 4.67 6.80
CA LEU A 23 5.30 4.32 5.71
C LEU A 23 6.67 3.92 6.23
N LYS A 24 7.18 4.64 7.26
CA LYS A 24 8.44 4.27 7.92
C LYS A 24 8.33 2.95 8.66
N ALA A 25 7.20 2.67 9.32
CA ALA A 25 6.97 1.41 10.02
C ALA A 25 6.93 0.23 9.04
N VAL A 26 6.26 0.39 7.89
CA VAL A 26 6.27 -0.60 6.81
C VAL A 26 7.68 -0.86 6.30
N GLN A 27 8.46 0.20 6.07
CA GLN A 27 9.85 0.08 5.63
C GLN A 27 10.72 -0.63 6.68
N ALA A 28 10.55 -0.29 7.95
CA ALA A 28 11.28 -0.90 9.06
C ALA A 28 10.96 -2.39 9.22
N ASP A 29 9.68 -2.78 9.10
CA ASP A 29 9.26 -4.19 9.20
C ASP A 29 9.85 -5.03 8.05
N VAL A 30 9.89 -4.48 6.83
CA VAL A 30 10.52 -5.17 5.68
C VAL A 30 12.02 -5.34 5.89
N VAL A 31 12.71 -4.30 6.38
CA VAL A 31 14.15 -4.37 6.67
C VAL A 31 14.45 -5.31 7.85
N ALA A 32 13.65 -5.28 8.91
CA ALA A 32 13.82 -6.16 10.08
C ALA A 32 13.65 -7.63 9.70
N LYS A 33 12.60 -7.96 8.94
CA LYS A 33 12.37 -9.33 8.48
C LYS A 33 13.42 -9.80 7.47
N ALA A 34 14.01 -8.89 6.70
CA ALA A 34 15.16 -9.21 5.84
C ALA A 34 16.38 -9.65 6.66
N ILE A 35 16.62 -9.00 7.80
CA ILE A 35 17.75 -9.31 8.69
C ILE A 35 17.51 -10.64 9.44
N GLU A 36 16.29 -10.89 9.93
CA GLU A 36 15.98 -12.08 10.72
C GLU A 36 15.98 -13.38 9.92
N THR A 37 15.59 -13.33 8.65
CA THR A 37 15.39 -14.59 7.88
C THR A 37 16.68 -15.12 7.27
N ASN A 38 17.78 -14.34 7.23
CA ASN A 38 19.01 -14.62 6.43
C ASN A 38 18.72 -15.03 4.96
N SER A 39 17.48 -14.83 4.53
CA SER A 39 16.99 -14.96 3.17
C SER A 39 17.34 -13.65 2.49
N ALA A 40 17.68 -13.74 1.21
CA ALA A 40 17.85 -12.58 0.33
C ALA A 40 16.51 -11.83 0.15
N VAL A 41 15.96 -11.27 1.22
CA VAL A 41 14.91 -10.27 1.15
C VAL A 41 15.63 -9.01 0.71
N GLU A 42 15.60 -8.80 -0.59
CA GLU A 42 16.13 -7.61 -1.25
C GLU A 42 15.59 -6.35 -0.54
N LEU A 43 16.53 -5.50 -0.13
CA LEU A 43 16.25 -4.17 0.38
C LEU A 43 15.36 -3.43 -0.63
N PRO A 44 14.43 -2.57 -0.16
CA PRO A 44 13.61 -1.78 -1.06
C PRO A 44 14.52 -0.99 -2.03
N PRO A 45 14.25 -1.03 -3.34
CA PRO A 45 15.09 -0.39 -4.33
C PRO A 45 15.11 1.13 -4.12
N PRO A 46 16.20 1.82 -4.50
CA PRO A 46 16.20 3.27 -4.46
C PRO A 46 15.09 3.84 -5.37
N PRO A 47 14.47 4.97 -4.96
CA PRO A 47 13.43 5.59 -5.76
C PRO A 47 14.00 6.03 -7.13
N PRO A 48 13.37 5.66 -8.26
CA PRO A 48 13.85 6.08 -9.57
C PRO A 48 13.70 7.59 -9.75
N ALA A 49 14.55 8.21 -10.58
CA ALA A 49 14.55 9.66 -10.81
C ALA A 49 13.17 10.21 -11.22
N ARG A 50 12.45 9.48 -12.09
CA ARG A 50 11.08 9.81 -12.51
C ARG A 50 10.11 9.91 -11.33
N THR A 51 10.23 9.00 -10.34
CA THR A 51 9.42 9.04 -9.12
C THR A 51 9.70 10.29 -8.30
N LEU A 52 10.96 10.70 -8.20
CA LEU A 52 11.35 11.93 -7.50
C LEU A 52 10.78 13.16 -8.21
N GLU A 53 10.86 13.21 -9.54
CA GLU A 53 10.30 14.30 -10.35
C GLU A 53 8.77 14.37 -10.27
N GLN A 54 8.08 13.22 -10.31
CA GLN A 54 6.63 13.17 -10.17
C GLN A 54 6.17 13.57 -8.77
N ALA A 55 6.84 13.07 -7.73
CA ALA A 55 6.57 13.45 -6.34
C ALA A 55 6.82 14.95 -6.10
N ALA A 56 7.83 15.54 -6.74
CA ALA A 56 8.11 16.97 -6.63
C ALA A 56 7.03 17.85 -7.27
N ASN A 57 6.39 17.37 -8.34
CA ASN A 57 5.33 18.09 -9.04
C ASN A 57 3.95 17.90 -8.40
N SER A 58 3.61 16.66 -8.04
CA SER A 58 2.34 16.32 -7.39
C SER A 58 2.51 15.06 -6.53
N PRO A 59 2.77 15.20 -5.22
CA PRO A 59 2.94 14.07 -4.32
C PRO A 59 1.74 13.12 -4.31
N LEU A 60 0.53 13.68 -4.26
CA LEU A 60 -0.71 12.91 -4.29
C LEU A 60 -0.84 12.07 -5.57
N ALA A 61 -0.61 12.68 -6.73
CA ALA A 61 -0.70 11.97 -8.00
C ALA A 61 0.38 10.90 -8.12
N SER A 62 1.59 11.17 -7.65
CA SER A 62 2.69 10.19 -7.63
C SER A 62 2.37 8.98 -6.75
N LEU A 63 1.82 9.21 -5.55
CA LEU A 63 1.41 8.15 -4.63
C LEU A 63 0.32 7.26 -5.26
N ILE A 64 -0.73 7.87 -5.80
CA ILE A 64 -1.83 7.15 -6.46
C ILE A 64 -1.31 6.37 -7.66
N TYR A 65 -0.46 7.00 -8.48
CA TYR A 65 0.12 6.35 -9.66
C TYR A 65 0.93 5.11 -9.27
N SER A 66 1.83 5.22 -8.30
CA SER A 66 2.64 4.08 -7.86
C SER A 66 1.82 2.93 -7.29
N PHE A 67 0.71 3.20 -6.61
CA PHE A 67 -0.16 2.12 -6.15
C PHE A 67 -0.95 1.49 -7.31
N ASN A 68 -1.37 2.27 -8.31
CA ASN A 68 -2.01 1.70 -9.51
C ASN A 68 -1.08 0.73 -10.25
N GLU A 69 0.24 0.97 -10.24
CA GLU A 69 1.22 0.04 -10.82
C GLU A 69 1.24 -1.31 -10.09
N VAL A 70 1.08 -1.31 -8.76
CA VAL A 70 0.93 -2.56 -7.97
C VAL A 70 -0.33 -3.32 -8.37
N GLU A 71 -1.45 -2.61 -8.52
CA GLU A 71 -2.72 -3.22 -8.95
C GLU A 71 -2.63 -3.81 -10.35
N ALA A 72 -1.96 -3.14 -11.28
CA ALA A 72 -1.69 -3.66 -12.61
C ALA A 72 -0.85 -4.95 -12.55
N ALA A 73 0.26 -4.94 -11.80
CA ALA A 73 1.09 -6.12 -11.61
C ALA A 73 0.31 -7.28 -10.98
N LEU A 74 -0.55 -6.99 -10.00
CA LEU A 74 -1.38 -8.01 -9.34
C LEU A 74 -2.41 -8.62 -10.30
N ASN A 75 -2.99 -7.83 -11.20
CA ASN A 75 -3.88 -8.33 -12.24
C ASN A 75 -3.15 -9.24 -13.23
N ASP A 76 -1.91 -8.93 -13.59
CA ASP A 76 -1.11 -9.77 -14.48
C ASP A 76 -0.73 -11.10 -13.83
N VAL A 77 -0.37 -11.08 -12.54
CA VAL A 77 -0.17 -12.30 -11.74
C VAL A 77 -1.47 -13.12 -11.66
N ALA A 78 -2.62 -12.48 -11.40
CA ALA A 78 -3.90 -13.17 -11.35
C ALA A 78 -4.21 -13.91 -12.65
N LYS A 79 -3.99 -13.26 -13.80
CA LYS A 79 -4.13 -13.88 -15.13
C LYS A 79 -3.16 -15.05 -15.30
N LYS A 80 -1.88 -14.87 -14.93
CA LYS A 80 -0.84 -15.91 -15.04
C LYS A 80 -1.20 -17.17 -14.25
N HIS A 81 -1.79 -17.01 -13.06
CA HIS A 81 -2.17 -18.11 -12.17
C HIS A 81 -3.63 -18.54 -12.30
N GLN A 82 -4.35 -18.04 -13.32
CA GLN A 82 -5.77 -18.34 -13.57
C GLN A 82 -6.66 -18.14 -12.32
N ILE A 83 -6.35 -17.09 -11.55
CA ILE A 83 -7.19 -16.67 -10.43
C ILE A 83 -8.44 -16.03 -11.04
N ASP A 84 -9.59 -16.59 -10.71
CA ASP A 84 -10.89 -16.13 -11.20
C ASP A 84 -11.16 -14.74 -10.62
N THR A 85 -11.21 -13.72 -11.46
CA THR A 85 -11.57 -12.33 -11.10
C THR A 85 -12.93 -11.98 -11.67
N LYS A 86 -13.89 -12.92 -11.61
CA LYS A 86 -15.18 -12.81 -12.30
C LYS A 86 -16.09 -11.71 -11.74
N SER A 87 -15.81 -11.17 -10.57
CA SER A 87 -16.51 -10.00 -10.06
C SER A 87 -15.70 -8.73 -10.33
N GLU A 88 -16.33 -7.76 -10.98
CA GLU A 88 -15.89 -6.36 -11.01
C GLU A 88 -15.69 -5.74 -9.60
N PHE A 89 -16.15 -6.44 -8.55
CA PHE A 89 -15.97 -6.12 -7.13
C PHE A 89 -14.95 -7.01 -6.40
N GLU A 90 -14.32 -7.97 -7.09
CA GLU A 90 -13.20 -8.75 -6.55
C GLU A 90 -11.99 -7.84 -6.43
N THR A 91 -11.98 -7.14 -5.31
CA THR A 91 -10.91 -6.26 -4.86
C THR A 91 -9.56 -6.95 -5.01
N HIS A 92 -8.54 -6.24 -5.48
CA HIS A 92 -7.13 -6.65 -5.48
C HIS A 92 -6.69 -7.36 -4.18
N ARG A 93 -7.34 -7.05 -3.04
CA ARG A 93 -7.20 -7.78 -1.76
C ARG A 93 -7.58 -9.27 -1.80
N HIS A 94 -8.62 -9.65 -2.55
CA HIS A 94 -9.01 -11.05 -2.78
C HIS A 94 -7.95 -11.78 -3.58
N ILE A 95 -7.41 -11.15 -4.64
CA ILE A 95 -6.30 -11.71 -5.43
C ILE A 95 -5.10 -11.96 -4.49
N MET A 96 -4.73 -10.97 -3.68
CA MET A 96 -3.60 -11.11 -2.76
C MET A 96 -3.82 -12.21 -1.70
N ARG A 97 -5.05 -12.38 -1.22
CA ARG A 97 -5.41 -13.47 -0.31
C ARG A 97 -5.33 -14.83 -1.00
N ALA A 98 -5.83 -14.95 -2.22
CA ALA A 98 -5.73 -16.19 -3.00
C ALA A 98 -4.27 -16.57 -3.29
N LEU A 99 -3.39 -15.59 -3.52
CA LEU A 99 -1.95 -15.83 -3.66
C LEU A 99 -1.32 -16.35 -2.36
N LEU A 100 -1.72 -15.81 -1.20
CA LEU A 100 -1.25 -16.26 0.11
C LEU A 100 -1.71 -17.70 0.39
N GLU A 101 -2.98 -18.00 0.14
CA GLU A 101 -3.56 -19.34 0.33
C GLU A 101 -2.91 -20.39 -0.59
N LYS A 102 -2.43 -19.98 -1.77
CA LYS A 102 -1.66 -20.82 -2.69
C LYS A 102 -0.17 -20.93 -2.33
N GLY A 103 0.29 -20.23 -1.30
CA GLY A 103 1.70 -20.18 -0.90
C GLY A 103 2.62 -19.47 -1.91
N LEU A 104 2.06 -18.67 -2.81
CA LEU A 104 2.82 -17.91 -3.82
C LEU A 104 3.41 -16.64 -3.24
N VAL A 105 2.76 -16.06 -2.22
CA VAL A 105 3.28 -14.91 -1.48
C VAL A 105 3.35 -15.26 0.00
N ASP A 106 4.33 -14.69 0.70
CA ASP A 106 4.47 -14.85 2.14
C ASP A 106 3.67 -13.79 2.93
N ASP A 107 3.52 -13.99 4.24
CA ASP A 107 2.78 -13.07 5.12
C ASP A 107 3.31 -11.62 5.11
N LEU A 108 4.62 -11.41 4.88
CA LEU A 108 5.18 -10.06 4.74
C LEU A 108 4.63 -9.37 3.50
N THR A 109 4.65 -10.08 2.38
CA THR A 109 4.20 -9.55 1.10
C THR A 109 2.70 -9.23 1.17
N PHE A 110 1.90 -10.12 1.76
CA PHE A 110 0.46 -9.88 1.98
C PHE A 110 0.19 -8.69 2.92
N SER A 111 0.87 -8.64 4.07
CA SER A 111 0.67 -7.55 5.05
C SER A 111 1.14 -6.20 4.52
N THR A 112 2.23 -6.17 3.75
CA THR A 112 2.72 -4.95 3.07
C THR A 112 1.68 -4.43 2.08
N TYR A 113 1.14 -5.30 1.22
CA TYR A 113 0.05 -4.91 0.31
C TYR A 113 -1.17 -4.36 1.08
N ALA A 114 -1.60 -5.05 2.14
CA ALA A 114 -2.76 -4.64 2.92
C ALA A 114 -2.57 -3.25 3.56
N ARG A 115 -1.38 -2.97 4.11
CA ARG A 115 -1.05 -1.65 4.66
C ARG A 115 -1.03 -0.58 3.57
N LEU A 116 -0.38 -0.82 2.43
CA LEU A 116 -0.37 0.13 1.31
C LEU A 116 -1.79 0.43 0.78
N ALA A 117 -2.67 -0.58 0.74
CA ALA A 117 -4.06 -0.41 0.31
C ALA A 117 -4.86 0.49 1.27
N GLU A 118 -4.67 0.33 2.58
CA GLU A 118 -5.28 1.21 3.58
C GLU A 118 -4.69 2.63 3.51
N LEU A 119 -3.39 2.78 3.27
CA LEU A 119 -2.75 4.09 3.07
C LEU A 119 -3.32 4.82 1.86
N ARG A 120 -3.49 4.14 0.71
CA ARG A 120 -4.15 4.73 -0.46
C ARG A 120 -5.57 5.19 -0.14
N LYS A 121 -6.33 4.38 0.59
CA LYS A 121 -7.69 4.73 1.00
C LYS A 121 -7.70 5.96 1.91
N ALA A 122 -6.77 6.04 2.86
CA ALA A 122 -6.62 7.18 3.77
C ALA A 122 -6.23 8.46 3.03
N VAL A 123 -5.37 8.36 2.00
CA VAL A 123 -4.97 9.47 1.13
C VAL A 123 -6.14 10.05 0.34
N ASN A 124 -7.12 9.23 -0.06
CA ASN A 124 -8.34 9.75 -0.67
C ASN A 124 -9.25 10.52 0.32
N MET A 125 -9.04 10.32 1.63
CA MET A 125 -9.80 10.96 2.70
C MET A 125 -9.09 12.18 3.32
N SER A 126 -7.78 12.34 3.12
CA SER A 126 -6.96 13.39 3.72
C SER A 126 -6.16 14.14 2.65
N GLN A 127 -6.22 15.48 2.63
CA GLN A 127 -5.71 16.29 1.52
C GLN A 127 -4.20 16.58 1.54
N GLU A 128 -3.47 16.24 2.61
CA GLU A 128 -2.04 16.58 2.73
C GLU A 128 -1.15 15.35 2.55
N VAL A 129 -0.68 15.13 1.32
CA VAL A 129 0.37 14.16 0.99
C VAL A 129 1.67 14.91 0.77
N THR A 130 2.71 14.58 1.52
CA THR A 130 4.03 15.22 1.35
C THR A 130 4.85 14.53 0.27
N TYR A 131 5.86 15.23 -0.26
CA TYR A 131 6.86 14.66 -1.16
C TYR A 131 7.46 13.36 -0.61
N THR A 132 7.82 13.37 0.68
CA THR A 132 8.43 12.22 1.36
C THR A 132 7.49 11.02 1.41
N ASP A 133 6.20 11.26 1.66
CA ASP A 133 5.19 10.19 1.67
C ASP A 133 5.05 9.55 0.28
N ALA A 134 5.00 10.39 -0.77
CA ALA A 134 4.92 9.91 -2.14
C ALA A 134 6.15 9.07 -2.52
N VAL A 135 7.36 9.53 -2.18
CA VAL A 135 8.60 8.79 -2.46
C VAL A 135 8.62 7.45 -1.71
N ASN A 136 8.29 7.45 -0.42
CA ASN A 136 8.28 6.23 0.38
C ASN A 136 7.23 5.23 -0.13
N MET A 137 6.03 5.71 -0.50
CA MET A 137 5.01 4.87 -1.11
C MET A 137 5.53 4.25 -2.40
N SER A 138 6.12 5.04 -3.30
CA SER A 138 6.63 4.56 -4.58
C SER A 138 7.72 3.51 -4.42
N VAL A 139 8.62 3.68 -3.44
CA VAL A 139 9.65 2.69 -3.10
C VAL A 139 9.03 1.37 -2.66
N MET A 140 8.05 1.42 -1.76
CA MET A 140 7.37 0.21 -1.27
C MET A 140 6.52 -0.46 -2.34
N CYS A 141 5.85 0.33 -3.19
CA CYS A 141 5.12 -0.19 -4.34
C CYS A 141 6.05 -0.90 -5.33
N LYS A 142 7.24 -0.33 -5.60
CA LYS A 142 8.22 -0.94 -6.49
C LYS A 142 8.75 -2.25 -5.92
N TRP A 143 9.12 -2.28 -4.64
CA TRP A 143 9.52 -3.52 -3.96
C TRP A 143 8.43 -4.61 -4.07
N LEU A 144 7.16 -4.22 -3.88
CA LEU A 144 6.05 -5.16 -3.98
C LEU A 144 5.84 -5.67 -5.42
N ILE A 145 5.98 -4.81 -6.44
CA ILE A 145 5.94 -5.21 -7.86
C ILE A 145 7.06 -6.19 -8.19
N GLU A 146 8.27 -5.96 -7.68
CA GLU A 146 9.40 -6.87 -7.87
C GLU A 146 9.10 -8.24 -7.25
N LYS A 147 8.55 -8.28 -6.03
CA LYS A 147 8.09 -9.54 -5.41
C LYS A 147 7.01 -10.24 -6.23
N LEU A 148 6.00 -9.51 -6.70
CA LEU A 148 4.94 -10.06 -7.55
C LEU A 148 5.46 -10.53 -8.93
N SER A 149 6.56 -9.97 -9.42
CA SER A 149 7.16 -10.38 -10.70
C SER A 149 7.97 -11.67 -10.59
N THR A 150 8.38 -12.06 -9.37
CA THR A 150 9.16 -13.28 -9.13
C THR A 150 8.33 -14.56 -9.00
N ILE A 151 7.00 -14.44 -8.96
CA ILE A 151 6.03 -15.55 -8.88
C ILE A 151 5.46 -15.86 -10.26
#